data_AF-A0A7Y6PHN0-F1
#
_entry.id   AF-A0A7Y6PHN0-F1
#
_cell.length_a   1.000
_cell.length_b   1.000
_cell.length_c   1.000
_cell.angle_alpha   90.00
_cell.angle_beta   90.00
_cell.angle_gamma   90.00
#
_symmetry.space_group_name_H-M   'P 1'
#
loop_
_entity.id
_entity.type
_entity.pdbx_description
1 polymer ?
#
loop_
_entity_poly.entity_id
_entity_poly.type
_entity_poly.pdbx_seq_one_letter_code
_entity_poly.pdbx_strand_id
1 'polypeptide(L)'
;DYIKKELYRRNHHWFNSYRFSFSTNGINYDSDKVQNFIKKNQSHISIGITIDGTKAKHDLNRIWKGNGSERGSYEDVVRNIPLWLKQFPYGGTKVTISSADIPYIKESVMHLYSLGIHEVNINCVFEDVWRDGDDALYEIQLMELADTIIDGGYYQDYACSFFTELMGKPLDCVSDNQNWCGAGRMLSIDAAGNFYPCTRFAQYSLRNKKAWIIGNIHDGIDKNKLRPFLALDRCTQSTQECIDCEVASGCAWCQGENYDAADTPTIYQRSTAICKMHKARVRANNYYWNKLFRKLELEGKRDDFENKKHSISIENC
;
A
#
# COMPACT_ATOMS: atom_id res chain seq x y z
N ASP A 1 11.14 -1.03 26.50
CA ASP A 1 10.39 -1.29 27.75
C ASP A 1 9.53 -0.15 28.24
N TYR A 2 9.92 1.11 28.03
CA TYR A 2 9.19 2.28 28.51
C TYR A 2 7.66 2.21 28.32
N ILE A 3 7.18 2.00 27.09
CA ILE A 3 5.73 1.93 26.79
C ILE A 3 5.02 0.85 27.63
N LYS A 4 5.59 -0.36 27.72
CA LYS A 4 4.97 -1.45 28.51
C LYS A 4 4.86 -1.08 29.99
N LYS A 5 5.92 -0.47 30.55
CA LYS A 5 5.93 0.00 31.94
C LYS A 5 4.88 1.08 32.18
N GLU A 6 4.77 2.06 31.28
CA GLU A 6 3.79 3.14 31.40
C GLU A 6 2.35 2.66 31.23
N LEU A 7 2.09 1.76 30.26
CA LEU A 7 0.77 1.15 30.08
C LEU A 7 0.35 0.38 31.33
N TYR A 8 1.26 -0.40 31.93
CA TYR A 8 1.00 -1.10 33.18
C TYR A 8 0.72 -0.14 34.35
N ARG A 9 1.64 0.81 34.59
CA ARG A 9 1.58 1.77 35.70
C ARG A 9 0.29 2.60 35.67
N ARG A 10 -0.23 2.89 34.48
CA ARG A 10 -1.45 3.68 34.27
C ARG A 10 -2.72 2.81 34.20
N ASN A 11 -2.62 1.50 34.40
CA ASN A 11 -3.72 0.56 34.18
C ASN A 11 -4.42 0.78 32.82
N HIS A 12 -3.62 0.97 31.77
CA HIS A 12 -4.11 1.37 30.46
C HIS A 12 -4.75 0.18 29.74
N HIS A 13 -5.91 0.37 29.10
CA HIS A 13 -6.67 -0.70 28.44
C HIS A 13 -5.87 -1.43 27.33
N TRP A 14 -4.95 -0.75 26.65
CA TRP A 14 -4.03 -1.37 25.69
C TRP A 14 -2.95 -2.28 26.29
N PHE A 15 -2.74 -2.29 27.61
CA PHE A 15 -1.63 -3.05 28.20
C PHE A 15 -1.66 -4.54 27.80
N ASN A 16 -2.84 -5.14 27.77
CA ASN A 16 -3.04 -6.54 27.40
C ASN A 16 -3.37 -6.75 25.91
N SER A 17 -3.59 -5.67 25.15
CA SER A 17 -4.02 -5.75 23.74
C SER A 17 -3.36 -4.64 22.93
N TYR A 18 -2.13 -4.92 22.49
CA TYR A 18 -1.35 -4.05 21.61
C TYR A 18 -0.52 -4.86 20.62
N ARG A 19 -0.22 -4.24 19.48
CA ARG A 19 0.76 -4.72 18.49
C ARG A 19 1.58 -3.53 18.00
N PHE A 20 2.89 -3.70 17.87
CA PHE A 20 3.76 -2.74 17.20
C PHE A 20 4.02 -3.20 15.77
N SER A 21 3.54 -2.42 14.80
CA SER A 21 3.75 -2.69 13.39
C SER A 21 4.87 -1.81 12.86
N PHE A 22 5.87 -2.41 12.21
CA PHE A 22 7.03 -1.72 11.67
C PHE A 22 7.07 -1.85 10.15
N SER A 23 7.31 -0.72 9.48
CA SER A 23 7.70 -0.70 8.06
C SER A 23 9.16 -0.27 7.98
N THR A 24 10.00 -1.05 7.32
CA THR A 24 11.45 -0.81 7.28
C THR A 24 12.02 -1.07 5.89
N ASN A 25 13.13 -0.40 5.56
CA ASN A 25 13.93 -0.71 4.37
C ASN A 25 14.74 -2.02 4.51
N GLY A 26 14.75 -2.63 5.71
CA GLY A 26 15.32 -3.95 5.95
C GLY A 26 16.85 -4.04 6.00
N ILE A 27 17.57 -2.95 5.75
CA ILE A 27 19.05 -2.94 5.64
C ILE A 27 19.74 -3.44 6.91
N ASN A 28 19.27 -3.01 8.08
CA ASN A 28 19.86 -3.33 9.39
C ASN A 28 19.11 -4.44 10.12
N TYR A 29 18.29 -5.21 9.41
CA TYR A 29 17.37 -6.17 10.02
C TYR A 29 18.11 -7.26 10.81
N ASP A 30 19.22 -7.77 10.27
CA ASP A 30 20.13 -8.76 10.86
C ASP A 30 20.92 -8.27 12.07
N SER A 31 20.91 -6.97 12.40
CA SER A 31 21.69 -6.45 13.52
C SER A 31 21.25 -7.00 14.87
N ASP A 32 22.20 -7.23 15.78
CA ASP A 32 21.95 -7.76 17.13
C ASP A 32 20.88 -6.95 17.90
N LYS A 33 20.89 -5.63 17.72
CA LYS A 33 19.91 -4.74 18.40
C LYS A 33 18.49 -5.01 17.92
N VAL A 34 18.29 -5.19 16.61
CA VAL A 34 16.98 -5.49 16.02
C VAL A 34 16.54 -6.91 16.37
N GLN A 35 17.44 -7.88 16.25
CA GLN A 35 17.12 -9.29 16.54
C GLN A 35 16.80 -9.52 18.02
N ASN A 36 17.51 -8.87 18.94
CA ASN A 36 17.18 -8.91 20.36
C ASN A 36 15.81 -8.27 20.66
N PHE A 37 15.45 -7.20 19.94
CA PHE A 37 14.13 -6.59 20.06
C PHE A 37 13.03 -7.53 19.54
N ILE A 38 13.23 -8.17 18.39
CA ILE A 38 12.28 -9.13 17.81
C ILE A 38 12.05 -10.29 18.77
N LYS A 39 13.13 -10.93 19.23
CA LYS A 39 13.07 -12.06 20.17
C LYS A 39 12.30 -11.71 21.44
N LYS A 40 12.48 -10.49 21.95
CA LYS A 40 11.78 -10.02 23.16
C LYS A 40 10.29 -9.75 22.95
N ASN A 41 9.85 -9.47 21.73
CA ASN A 41 8.50 -8.95 21.46
C ASN A 41 7.72 -9.77 20.41
N GLN A 42 8.16 -10.99 20.08
CA GLN A 42 7.71 -11.75 18.91
C GLN A 42 6.18 -11.86 18.78
N SER A 43 5.44 -12.04 19.87
CA SER A 43 3.97 -12.15 19.85
C SER A 43 3.21 -10.83 19.68
N HIS A 44 3.89 -9.69 19.80
CA HIS A 44 3.30 -8.34 19.78
C HIS A 44 3.86 -7.46 18.67
N ILE A 45 4.54 -8.01 17.67
CA ILE A 45 5.10 -7.23 16.57
C ILE A 45 4.71 -7.80 15.21
N SER A 46 4.62 -6.91 14.23
CA SER A 46 4.67 -7.26 12.81
C SER A 46 5.73 -6.39 12.15
N ILE A 47 6.47 -6.96 11.20
CA ILE A 47 7.51 -6.22 10.49
C ILE A 47 7.33 -6.47 8.99
N GLY A 48 7.15 -5.41 8.22
CA GLY A 48 7.21 -5.42 6.77
C GLY A 48 8.54 -4.87 6.29
N ILE A 49 9.24 -5.63 5.46
CA ILE A 49 10.45 -5.18 4.76
C ILE A 49 10.06 -4.71 3.37
N THR A 50 10.51 -3.52 2.98
CA THR A 50 10.26 -2.99 1.65
C THR A 50 11.35 -3.40 0.67
N ILE A 51 10.94 -4.15 -0.35
CA ILE A 51 11.75 -4.53 -1.52
C ILE A 51 10.86 -4.44 -2.77
N ASP A 52 11.29 -3.66 -3.76
CA ASP A 52 10.43 -3.26 -4.88
C ASP A 52 10.41 -4.24 -6.07
N GLY A 53 11.23 -5.30 -6.06
CA GLY A 53 11.38 -6.20 -7.20
C GLY A 53 12.82 -6.58 -7.46
N THR A 54 13.16 -6.73 -8.74
CA THR A 54 14.51 -7.04 -9.21
C THR A 54 15.52 -5.99 -8.72
N LYS A 55 16.81 -6.35 -8.74
CA LYS A 55 17.89 -5.40 -8.43
C LYS A 55 17.77 -4.10 -9.22
N ALA A 56 17.50 -4.19 -10.53
CA ALA A 56 17.36 -3.05 -11.41
C ALA A 56 16.23 -2.12 -10.94
N LYS A 57 15.03 -2.67 -10.69
CA LYS A 57 13.86 -1.91 -10.22
C LYS A 57 14.07 -1.31 -8.82
N HIS A 58 14.61 -2.10 -7.89
CA HIS A 58 14.84 -1.66 -6.52
C HIS A 58 15.87 -0.52 -6.47
N ASP A 59 17.00 -0.71 -7.13
CA ASP A 59 18.10 0.24 -7.12
C ASP A 59 17.76 1.52 -7.90
N LEU A 60 16.80 1.50 -8.83
CA LEU A 60 16.31 2.72 -9.50
C LEU A 60 15.75 3.76 -8.50
N ASN A 61 15.13 3.30 -7.41
CA ASN A 61 14.40 4.18 -6.49
C ASN A 61 14.98 4.23 -5.07
N ARG A 62 15.73 3.20 -4.66
CA ARG A 62 16.26 3.04 -3.29
C ARG A 62 17.77 3.14 -3.28
N ILE A 63 18.23 4.39 -3.34
CA ILE A 63 19.64 4.77 -3.42
C ILE A 63 20.17 5.18 -2.05
N TRP A 64 21.36 4.68 -1.71
CA TRP A 64 22.15 5.22 -0.61
C TRP A 64 22.60 6.65 -0.93
N LYS A 65 22.18 7.60 -0.10
CA LYS A 65 22.63 8.99 -0.16
C LYS A 65 23.81 9.21 0.78
N GLY A 66 24.81 9.97 0.35
CA GLY A 66 25.99 10.28 1.16
C GLY A 66 27.13 10.90 0.35
N ASN A 67 28.33 10.97 0.94
CA ASN A 67 29.51 11.58 0.31
C ASN A 67 30.23 10.68 -0.73
N GLY A 68 29.74 9.46 -0.96
CA GLY A 68 30.29 8.50 -1.90
C GLY A 68 29.48 8.40 -3.19
N SER A 69 29.90 7.51 -4.10
CA SER A 69 29.11 7.19 -5.29
C SER A 69 27.75 6.65 -4.89
N GLU A 70 26.70 7.17 -5.53
CA GLU A 70 25.35 6.63 -5.40
C GLU A 70 25.37 5.14 -5.75
N ARG A 71 24.77 4.33 -4.87
CA ARG A 71 24.60 2.89 -5.06
C ARG A 71 23.24 2.48 -4.55
N GLY A 72 22.64 1.49 -5.19
CA GLY A 72 21.39 0.92 -4.72
C GLY A 72 21.52 0.07 -3.46
N SER A 73 20.39 -0.17 -2.81
CA SER A 73 20.28 -0.92 -1.55
C SER A 73 19.80 -2.37 -1.70
N TYR A 74 19.59 -2.88 -2.92
CA TYR A 74 19.01 -4.22 -3.13
C TYR A 74 19.79 -5.33 -2.41
N GLU A 75 21.12 -5.38 -2.58
CA GLU A 75 21.96 -6.40 -1.94
C GLU A 75 21.92 -6.30 -0.41
N ASP A 76 21.68 -5.09 0.10
CA ASP A 76 21.61 -4.84 1.53
C ASP A 76 20.34 -5.37 2.16
N VAL A 77 19.23 -5.34 1.42
CA VAL A 77 17.93 -5.82 1.90
C VAL A 77 17.71 -7.29 1.60
N VAL A 78 18.10 -7.78 0.41
CA VAL A 78 17.75 -9.14 -0.06
C VAL A 78 18.34 -10.22 0.83
N ARG A 79 19.56 -10.01 1.37
CA ARG A 79 20.21 -10.93 2.30
C ARG A 79 19.40 -11.20 3.57
N ASN A 80 18.53 -10.26 3.95
CA ASN A 80 17.72 -10.33 5.17
C ASN A 80 16.36 -10.99 4.95
N ILE A 81 15.93 -11.20 3.70
CA ILE A 81 14.61 -11.77 3.36
C ILE A 81 14.43 -13.18 3.91
N PRO A 82 15.39 -14.13 3.79
CA PRO A 82 15.21 -15.47 4.36
C PRO A 82 15.04 -15.48 5.89
N LEU A 83 15.80 -14.64 6.61
CA LEU A 83 15.66 -14.52 8.06
C LEU A 83 14.31 -13.91 8.43
N TRP A 84 13.89 -12.87 7.71
CA TRP A 84 12.61 -12.20 7.93
C TRP A 84 11.44 -13.15 7.72
N LEU A 85 11.39 -13.87 6.59
CA LEU A 85 10.31 -14.83 6.30
C LEU A 85 10.30 -16.01 7.28
N LYS A 86 11.46 -16.44 7.79
CA LYS A 86 11.50 -17.44 8.88
C LYS A 86 10.82 -16.94 10.16
N GLN A 87 10.93 -15.65 10.46
CA GLN A 87 10.36 -15.05 11.68
C GLN A 87 8.91 -14.58 11.47
N PHE A 88 8.56 -14.19 10.25
CA PHE A 88 7.27 -13.65 9.82
C PHE A 88 6.86 -14.32 8.50
N PRO A 89 6.38 -15.59 8.52
CA PRO A 89 6.13 -16.37 7.32
C PRO A 89 5.04 -15.82 6.40
N TYR A 90 4.14 -15.01 6.96
CA TYR A 90 3.08 -14.31 6.21
C TYR A 90 3.45 -12.85 5.91
N GLY A 91 4.75 -12.53 5.90
CA GLY A 91 5.23 -11.19 5.60
C GLY A 91 4.95 -10.82 4.14
N GLY A 92 4.14 -9.78 3.93
CA GLY A 92 3.97 -9.14 2.63
C GLY A 92 4.93 -7.97 2.42
N THR A 93 5.25 -7.67 1.16
CA THR A 93 5.96 -6.44 0.78
C THR A 93 5.01 -5.44 0.13
N LYS A 94 5.35 -4.15 0.23
CA LYS A 94 4.64 -3.08 -0.47
C LYS A 94 5.51 -2.49 -1.56
N VAL A 95 4.99 -2.46 -2.79
CA VAL A 95 5.66 -1.92 -3.97
C VAL A 95 4.88 -0.71 -4.49
N THR A 96 5.60 0.29 -5.00
CA THR A 96 4.99 1.47 -5.62
C THR A 96 5.55 1.67 -7.02
N ILE A 97 4.66 1.97 -7.96
CA ILE A 97 4.94 2.06 -9.39
C ILE A 97 4.75 3.50 -9.86
N SER A 98 5.73 4.00 -10.61
CA SER A 98 5.70 5.23 -11.39
C SER A 98 5.93 4.93 -12.88
N SER A 99 5.88 5.95 -13.74
CA SER A 99 6.11 5.81 -15.19
C SER A 99 7.40 5.01 -15.53
N ALA A 100 8.52 5.34 -14.87
CA ALA A 100 9.81 4.68 -15.12
C ALA A 100 9.86 3.20 -14.72
N ASP A 101 8.91 2.77 -13.90
CA ASP A 101 8.86 1.43 -13.33
C ASP A 101 8.05 0.44 -14.17
N ILE A 102 7.20 0.95 -15.08
CA ILE A 102 6.26 0.15 -15.86
C ILE A 102 6.94 -1.05 -16.53
N PRO A 103 8.08 -0.91 -17.24
CA PRO A 103 8.71 -2.03 -17.93
C PRO A 103 9.14 -3.19 -17.02
N TYR A 104 9.23 -2.96 -15.71
CA TYR A 104 9.75 -3.92 -14.74
C TYR A 104 8.66 -4.59 -13.90
N ILE A 105 7.37 -4.28 -14.11
CA ILE A 105 6.28 -4.74 -13.23
C ILE A 105 6.23 -6.27 -13.15
N LYS A 106 6.15 -6.94 -14.30
CA LYS A 106 6.02 -8.41 -14.33
C LYS A 106 7.23 -9.08 -13.67
N GLU A 107 8.43 -8.75 -14.11
CA GLU A 107 9.65 -9.36 -13.57
C GLU A 107 9.83 -9.07 -12.08
N SER A 108 9.41 -7.90 -11.60
CA SER A 108 9.49 -7.52 -10.19
C SER A 108 8.58 -8.39 -9.34
N VAL A 109 7.31 -8.58 -9.72
CA VAL A 109 6.39 -9.44 -8.98
C VAL A 109 6.89 -10.88 -8.98
N MET A 110 7.32 -11.41 -10.14
CA MET A 110 7.84 -12.77 -10.21
C MET A 110 9.13 -12.96 -9.40
N HIS A 111 9.99 -11.95 -9.38
CA HIS A 111 11.18 -11.97 -8.55
C HIS A 111 10.81 -12.03 -7.06
N LEU A 112 9.86 -11.21 -6.60
CA LEU A 112 9.40 -11.24 -5.21
C LEU A 112 8.81 -12.60 -4.82
N TYR A 113 8.04 -13.24 -5.71
CA TYR A 113 7.54 -14.59 -5.49
C TYR A 113 8.68 -15.61 -5.36
N SER A 114 9.72 -15.49 -6.19
CA SER A 114 10.89 -16.38 -6.12
C SER A 114 11.73 -16.20 -4.85
N LEU A 115 11.60 -15.06 -4.16
CA LEU A 115 12.17 -14.84 -2.82
C LEU A 115 11.33 -15.47 -1.70
N GLY A 116 10.17 -16.07 -2.02
CA GLY A 116 9.24 -16.65 -1.05
C GLY A 116 8.27 -15.64 -0.43
N ILE A 117 8.12 -14.44 -1.02
CA ILE A 117 7.17 -13.44 -0.54
C ILE A 117 5.79 -13.75 -1.14
N HIS A 118 4.87 -14.24 -0.32
CA HIS A 118 3.55 -14.70 -0.76
C HIS A 118 2.58 -13.56 -1.10
N GLU A 119 2.74 -12.40 -0.46
CA GLU A 119 1.82 -11.27 -0.64
C GLU A 119 2.56 -10.03 -1.14
N VAL A 120 2.21 -9.60 -2.36
CA VAL A 120 2.75 -8.39 -2.99
C VAL A 120 1.65 -7.32 -3.08
N ASN A 121 1.73 -6.36 -2.17
CA ASN A 121 0.85 -5.20 -2.13
C ASN A 121 1.41 -4.08 -3.01
N ILE A 122 0.83 -3.86 -4.17
CA ILE A 122 1.35 -2.99 -5.21
C ILE A 122 0.32 -1.98 -5.70
N ASN A 123 0.75 -0.72 -5.84
CA ASN A 123 -0.08 0.38 -6.33
C ASN A 123 0.73 1.43 -7.09
N CYS A 124 0.05 2.18 -7.95
CA CYS A 124 0.58 3.38 -8.60
C CYS A 124 0.87 4.48 -7.56
N VAL A 125 1.89 5.31 -7.79
CA VAL A 125 2.01 6.63 -7.14
C VAL A 125 0.78 7.48 -7.46
N PHE A 126 0.42 8.39 -6.56
CA PHE A 126 -0.76 9.25 -6.76
C PHE A 126 -0.44 10.56 -7.47
N GLU A 127 0.84 10.91 -7.48
CA GLU A 127 1.43 12.07 -8.12
C GLU A 127 1.28 12.04 -9.64
N ASP A 128 1.22 13.22 -10.25
CA ASP A 128 1.16 13.39 -11.69
C ASP A 128 2.54 13.24 -12.34
N VAL A 129 2.98 11.99 -12.47
CA VAL A 129 4.26 11.60 -13.07
C VAL A 129 4.09 10.77 -14.34
N TRP A 130 2.84 10.61 -14.81
CA TRP A 130 2.47 9.71 -15.89
C TRP A 130 2.64 10.38 -17.24
N ARG A 131 3.06 9.60 -18.23
CA ARG A 131 3.26 10.04 -19.62
C ARG A 131 2.17 9.47 -20.51
N ASP A 132 1.95 10.11 -21.66
CA ASP A 132 1.05 9.57 -22.66
C ASP A 132 1.56 8.21 -23.16
N GLY A 133 0.67 7.22 -23.20
CA GLY A 133 0.98 5.84 -23.56
C GLY A 133 1.37 4.94 -22.37
N ASP A 134 1.63 5.49 -21.19
CA ASP A 134 1.96 4.70 -20.00
C ASP A 134 0.83 3.72 -19.64
N ASP A 135 -0.43 4.07 -19.88
CA ASP A 135 -1.58 3.24 -19.51
C ASP A 135 -1.67 1.98 -20.38
N ALA A 136 -1.32 2.10 -21.66
CA ALA A 136 -1.23 0.96 -22.56
C ALA A 136 -0.06 0.03 -22.19
N LEU A 137 1.12 0.59 -21.90
CA LEU A 137 2.29 -0.19 -21.48
C LEU A 137 2.04 -0.88 -20.13
N TYR A 138 1.39 -0.18 -19.21
CA TYR A 138 0.99 -0.69 -17.92
C TYR A 138 -0.02 -1.84 -18.05
N GLU A 139 -1.04 -1.70 -18.90
CA GLU A 139 -1.98 -2.78 -19.20
C GLU A 139 -1.29 -4.02 -19.77
N ILE A 140 -0.39 -3.85 -20.73
CA ILE A 140 0.40 -4.95 -21.31
C ILE A 140 1.18 -5.69 -20.22
N GLN A 141 1.89 -4.97 -19.36
CA GLN A 141 2.65 -5.57 -18.26
C GLN A 141 1.77 -6.33 -17.27
N LEU A 142 0.57 -5.82 -16.97
CA LEU A 142 -0.38 -6.51 -16.11
C LEU A 142 -0.98 -7.75 -16.78
N MET A 143 -1.26 -7.72 -18.08
CA MET A 143 -1.74 -8.89 -18.81
C MET A 143 -0.67 -9.98 -18.90
N GLU A 144 0.58 -9.64 -19.19
CA GLU A 144 1.69 -10.61 -19.18
C GLU A 144 1.93 -11.19 -17.78
N LEU A 145 1.78 -10.38 -16.73
CA LEU A 145 1.84 -10.85 -15.35
C LEU A 145 0.66 -11.80 -15.05
N ALA A 146 -0.55 -11.47 -15.51
CA ALA A 146 -1.73 -12.31 -15.36
C ALA A 146 -1.50 -13.69 -15.97
N ASP A 147 -0.98 -13.74 -17.19
CA ASP A 147 -0.62 -14.99 -17.88
C ASP A 147 0.38 -15.80 -17.07
N THR A 148 1.47 -15.16 -16.63
CA THR A 148 2.52 -15.82 -15.86
C THR A 148 1.98 -16.42 -14.55
N ILE A 149 1.11 -15.69 -13.84
CA ILE A 149 0.50 -16.15 -12.59
C ILE A 149 -0.45 -17.33 -12.84
N ILE A 150 -1.32 -17.24 -13.84
CA ILE A 150 -2.34 -18.25 -14.13
C ILE A 150 -1.70 -19.53 -14.68
N ASP A 151 -0.78 -19.39 -15.62
CA ASP A 151 -0.16 -20.52 -16.31
C ASP A 151 0.83 -21.24 -15.39
N GLY A 152 1.54 -20.48 -14.54
CA GLY A 152 2.44 -21.03 -13.51
C GLY A 152 1.76 -21.51 -12.23
N GLY A 153 0.44 -21.33 -12.07
CA GLY A 153 -0.28 -21.80 -10.89
C GLY A 153 -0.09 -20.95 -9.62
N TYR A 154 0.58 -19.80 -9.72
CA TYR A 154 0.91 -18.95 -8.57
C TYR A 154 -0.32 -18.39 -7.84
N TYR A 155 -1.48 -18.32 -8.49
CA TYR A 155 -2.75 -17.87 -7.90
C TYR A 155 -3.23 -18.73 -6.72
N GLN A 156 -2.65 -19.91 -6.51
CA GLN A 156 -3.00 -20.81 -5.40
C GLN A 156 -2.35 -20.38 -4.08
N ASP A 157 -1.07 -19.97 -4.14
CA ASP A 157 -0.24 -19.74 -2.95
C ASP A 157 0.23 -18.29 -2.82
N TYR A 158 0.05 -17.46 -3.86
CA TYR A 158 0.51 -16.08 -3.92
C TYR A 158 -0.62 -15.12 -4.25
N ALA A 159 -0.53 -13.92 -3.68
CA ALA A 159 -1.45 -12.82 -3.90
C ALA A 159 -0.71 -11.58 -4.40
N CYS A 160 -1.26 -10.97 -5.46
CA CYS A 160 -0.82 -9.67 -5.95
C CYS A 160 -2.01 -8.73 -5.96
N SER A 161 -1.89 -7.60 -5.26
CA SER A 161 -3.03 -6.70 -5.09
C SER A 161 -3.49 -6.07 -6.40
N PHE A 162 -2.74 -6.14 -7.50
CA PHE A 162 -3.25 -5.69 -8.81
C PHE A 162 -4.54 -6.40 -9.22
N PHE A 163 -4.68 -7.67 -8.88
CA PHE A 163 -5.82 -8.51 -9.26
C PHE A 163 -6.78 -8.68 -8.08
N THR A 164 -7.91 -7.97 -8.11
CA THR A 164 -8.98 -8.08 -7.12
C THR A 164 -10.34 -8.19 -7.82
N GLU A 165 -11.13 -9.19 -7.43
CA GLU A 165 -12.35 -9.56 -8.17
C GLU A 165 -13.43 -8.47 -8.15
N LEU A 166 -13.49 -7.66 -7.09
CA LEU A 166 -14.52 -6.63 -6.92
C LEU A 166 -14.18 -5.28 -7.55
N MET A 167 -13.06 -5.18 -8.28
CA MET A 167 -12.60 -3.96 -8.95
C MET A 167 -13.38 -3.65 -10.22
N GLY A 168 -13.52 -2.36 -10.56
CA GLY A 168 -14.06 -1.92 -11.85
C GLY A 168 -15.58 -1.89 -11.94
N LYS A 169 -16.28 -1.65 -10.83
CA LYS A 169 -17.75 -1.49 -10.77
C LYS A 169 -18.13 -0.03 -10.52
N PRO A 170 -19.33 0.43 -10.92
CA PRO A 170 -19.85 1.73 -10.47
C PRO A 170 -20.02 1.73 -8.94
N LEU A 171 -20.02 2.93 -8.34
CA LEU A 171 -20.19 3.11 -6.89
C LEU A 171 -21.38 4.01 -6.61
N ASP A 172 -22.24 3.60 -5.67
CA ASP A 172 -23.41 4.37 -5.28
C ASP A 172 -23.04 5.56 -4.38
N CYS A 173 -23.76 6.68 -4.53
CA CYS A 173 -23.45 7.92 -3.80
C CYS A 173 -23.94 7.93 -2.35
N VAL A 174 -24.71 6.93 -1.93
CA VAL A 174 -25.23 6.82 -0.56
C VAL A 174 -24.48 5.71 0.18
N SER A 175 -24.40 4.53 -0.42
CA SER A 175 -23.81 3.34 0.19
C SER A 175 -22.29 3.23 0.00
N ASP A 176 -21.72 3.84 -1.06
CA ASP A 176 -20.28 3.80 -1.39
C ASP A 176 -19.64 5.19 -1.41
N ASN A 177 -20.02 6.05 -0.46
CA ASN A 177 -19.55 7.44 -0.41
C ASN A 177 -18.40 7.69 0.59
N GLN A 178 -17.99 6.69 1.36
CA GLN A 178 -16.90 6.83 2.32
C GLN A 178 -15.59 7.31 1.68
N ASN A 179 -14.79 8.04 2.47
CA ASN A 179 -13.43 8.39 2.08
C ASN A 179 -12.59 7.13 1.83
N TRP A 180 -11.69 7.18 0.84
CA TRP A 180 -10.85 6.03 0.47
C TRP A 180 -9.89 5.58 1.57
N CYS A 181 -9.35 6.51 2.35
CA CYS A 181 -8.31 6.21 3.34
C CYS A 181 -8.67 6.72 4.75
N GLY A 182 -7.87 6.34 5.74
CA GLY A 182 -8.07 6.70 7.13
C GLY A 182 -7.69 8.14 7.50
N ALA A 183 -7.33 9.02 6.56
CA ALA A 183 -6.92 10.39 6.89
C ALA A 183 -8.02 11.12 7.69
N GLY A 184 -7.66 11.67 8.85
CA GLY A 184 -8.60 12.28 9.80
C GLY A 184 -9.24 11.31 10.80
N ARG A 185 -9.21 10.00 10.52
CA ARG A 185 -9.60 8.93 11.45
C ARG A 185 -8.39 8.13 11.97
N MET A 186 -7.20 8.50 11.53
CA MET A 186 -5.91 8.02 12.03
C MET A 186 -5.11 9.20 12.60
N LEU A 187 -4.15 8.89 13.47
CA LEU A 187 -3.25 9.88 14.05
C LEU A 187 -1.81 9.53 13.66
N SER A 188 -1.14 10.47 13.01
CA SER A 188 0.30 10.40 12.74
C SER A 188 1.02 11.42 13.61
N ILE A 189 2.15 11.02 14.20
CA ILE A 189 2.93 11.84 15.13
C ILE A 189 4.38 11.86 14.63
N ASP A 190 4.97 13.05 14.49
CA ASP A 190 6.39 13.18 14.14
C ASP A 190 7.32 13.12 15.36
N ALA A 191 8.64 13.20 15.12
CA ALA A 191 9.64 13.16 16.17
C ALA A 191 9.63 14.40 17.10
N ALA A 192 9.04 15.52 16.65
CA ALA A 192 8.87 16.72 17.45
C ALA A 192 7.56 16.68 18.27
N GLY A 193 6.73 15.66 18.08
CA GLY A 193 5.45 15.50 18.76
C GLY A 193 4.30 16.25 18.10
N ASN A 194 4.42 16.69 16.85
CA ASN A 194 3.30 17.28 16.09
C ASN A 194 2.37 16.21 15.57
N PHE A 195 1.08 16.52 15.54
CA PHE A 195 0.02 15.62 15.08
C PHE A 195 -0.42 15.96 13.66
N TYR A 196 -0.65 14.92 12.86
CA TYR A 196 -1.10 15.01 11.48
C TYR A 196 -2.30 14.07 11.24
N PRO A 197 -3.22 14.43 10.35
CA PRO A 197 -4.36 13.60 9.99
C PRO A 197 -3.94 12.34 9.22
N CYS A 198 -2.77 12.36 8.57
CA CYS A 198 -1.96 11.20 8.21
C CYS A 198 -0.52 11.66 7.89
N THR A 199 0.43 10.73 7.76
CA THR A 199 1.85 11.08 7.47
C THR A 199 2.07 11.85 6.18
N ARG A 200 1.13 11.80 5.22
CA ARG A 200 1.22 12.52 3.94
C ARG A 200 1.00 14.03 4.08
N PHE A 201 0.58 14.51 5.25
CA PHE A 201 0.43 15.93 5.56
C PHE A 201 1.63 16.50 6.33
N ALA A 202 2.65 15.70 6.64
CA ALA A 202 3.91 16.18 7.19
C ALA A 202 4.73 16.88 6.09
N GLN A 203 5.58 17.84 6.47
CA GLN A 203 6.27 18.70 5.49
C GLN A 203 7.14 17.92 4.51
N TYR A 204 7.79 16.85 4.97
CA TYR A 204 8.65 16.00 4.12
C TYR A 204 7.87 15.16 3.09
N SER A 205 6.54 15.10 3.20
CA SER A 205 5.68 14.39 2.27
C SER A 205 5.03 15.29 1.22
N LEU A 206 5.17 16.61 1.37
CA LEU A 206 4.54 17.62 0.52
C LEU A 206 5.61 18.32 -0.33
N ARG A 207 5.27 18.60 -1.59
CA ARG A 207 6.13 19.29 -2.55
C ARG A 207 6.00 20.81 -2.43
N ASN A 208 4.77 21.30 -2.41
CA ASN A 208 4.47 22.72 -2.55
C ASN A 208 3.69 23.29 -1.37
N LYS A 209 2.81 22.49 -0.77
CA LYS A 209 1.95 22.97 0.32
C LYS A 209 2.67 22.89 1.67
N LYS A 210 2.14 23.66 2.62
CA LYS A 210 2.61 23.65 4.01
C LYS A 210 2.04 22.44 4.74
N ALA A 211 2.81 21.91 5.68
CA ALA A 211 2.35 20.84 6.55
C ALA A 211 1.03 21.20 7.27
N TRP A 212 0.11 20.24 7.36
CA TRP A 212 -1.16 20.42 8.05
C TRP A 212 -1.12 19.80 9.44
N ILE A 213 -0.73 20.60 10.43
CA ILE A 213 -0.62 20.18 11.83
C ILE A 213 -1.99 20.32 12.51
N ILE A 214 -2.52 19.20 13.05
CA ILE A 214 -3.80 19.12 13.76
C ILE A 214 -3.65 19.11 15.29
N GLY A 215 -2.45 19.35 15.84
CA GLY A 215 -2.20 19.33 17.28
C GLY A 215 -0.76 18.98 17.62
N ASN A 216 -0.48 18.75 18.90
CA ASN A 216 0.81 18.26 19.38
C ASN A 216 0.68 17.52 20.73
N ILE A 217 1.78 16.90 21.19
CA ILE A 217 1.84 16.14 22.44
C ILE A 217 1.57 16.96 23.73
N HIS A 218 1.68 18.28 23.68
CA HIS A 218 1.44 19.18 24.83
C HIS A 218 -0.01 19.68 24.86
N ASP A 219 -0.52 20.15 23.73
CA ASP A 219 -1.84 20.79 23.62
C ASP A 219 -2.96 19.82 23.23
N GLY A 220 -2.62 18.62 22.76
CA GLY A 220 -3.58 17.63 22.27
C GLY A 220 -4.03 17.89 20.82
N ILE A 221 -5.17 17.30 20.44
CA ILE A 221 -5.75 17.43 19.10
C ILE A 221 -6.62 18.69 19.02
N ASP A 222 -6.31 19.57 18.08
CA ASP A 222 -7.14 20.69 17.68
C ASP A 222 -8.30 20.18 16.81
N LYS A 223 -9.49 20.08 17.44
CA LYS A 223 -10.70 19.58 16.78
C LYS A 223 -11.14 20.45 15.60
N ASN A 224 -10.86 21.76 15.61
CA ASN A 224 -11.24 22.63 14.51
C ASN A 224 -10.40 22.34 13.26
N LYS A 225 -9.12 22.02 13.45
CA LYS A 225 -8.22 21.62 12.35
C LYS A 225 -8.48 20.19 11.87
N LEU A 226 -8.98 19.31 12.73
CA LEU A 226 -9.35 17.93 12.37
C LEU A 226 -10.69 17.84 11.64
N ARG A 227 -11.66 18.69 12.00
CA ARG A 227 -13.05 18.62 11.53
C ARG A 227 -13.22 18.50 10.00
N PRO A 228 -12.48 19.23 9.13
CA PRO A 228 -12.59 19.07 7.68
C PRO A 228 -12.34 17.62 7.22
N PHE A 229 -11.37 16.93 7.82
CA PHE A 229 -11.05 15.56 7.45
C PHE A 229 -12.15 14.56 7.83
N LEU A 230 -12.89 14.82 8.90
CA LEU A 230 -14.00 13.96 9.34
C LEU A 230 -15.22 14.05 8.41
N ALA A 231 -15.30 15.13 7.63
CA ALA A 231 -16.36 15.38 6.65
C ALA A 231 -15.95 14.99 5.21
N LEU A 232 -14.79 14.34 5.03
CA LEU A 232 -14.38 13.86 3.71
C LEU A 232 -15.20 12.64 3.30
N ASP A 233 -15.75 12.71 2.09
CA ASP A 233 -16.45 11.62 1.42
C ASP A 233 -16.09 11.63 -0.08
N ARG A 234 -16.45 10.59 -0.84
CA ARG A 234 -16.08 10.46 -2.26
C ARG A 234 -16.66 11.61 -3.09
N CYS A 235 -17.94 11.92 -2.88
CA CYS A 235 -18.70 12.86 -3.70
C CYS A 235 -18.27 14.33 -3.49
N THR A 236 -18.00 14.74 -2.26
CA THR A 236 -17.58 16.12 -1.91
C THR A 236 -16.23 16.51 -2.48
N GLN A 237 -15.43 15.53 -2.90
CA GLN A 237 -14.07 15.75 -3.39
C GLN A 237 -13.92 15.50 -4.89
N SER A 238 -14.90 14.83 -5.50
CA SER A 238 -14.82 14.30 -6.86
C SER A 238 -15.65 15.15 -7.83
N THR A 239 -15.19 15.23 -9.07
CA THR A 239 -16.00 15.78 -10.17
C THR A 239 -17.15 14.85 -10.52
N GLN A 240 -18.16 15.37 -11.23
CA GLN A 240 -19.29 14.54 -11.69
C GLN A 240 -18.83 13.35 -12.55
N GLU A 241 -17.82 13.54 -13.41
CA GLU A 241 -17.21 12.45 -14.19
C GLU A 241 -16.68 11.30 -13.29
N CYS A 242 -16.06 11.64 -12.16
CA CYS A 242 -15.58 10.64 -11.21
C CYS A 242 -16.71 9.99 -10.40
N ILE A 243 -17.79 10.73 -10.14
CA ILE A 243 -18.95 10.23 -9.41
C ILE A 243 -19.70 9.20 -10.26
N ASP A 244 -19.89 9.50 -11.54
CA ASP A 244 -20.63 8.69 -12.53
C ASP A 244 -19.73 7.66 -13.24
N CYS A 245 -18.52 7.43 -12.76
CA CYS A 245 -17.58 6.53 -13.42
C CYS A 245 -18.02 5.06 -13.28
N GLU A 246 -18.30 4.41 -14.41
CA GLU A 246 -18.71 2.98 -14.50
C GLU A 246 -17.68 1.98 -13.96
N VAL A 247 -16.44 2.41 -13.74
CA VAL A 247 -15.35 1.58 -13.22
C VAL A 247 -14.74 2.16 -11.94
N ALA A 248 -15.53 2.87 -11.13
CA ALA A 248 -15.07 3.59 -9.95
C ALA A 248 -14.52 2.70 -8.82
N SER A 249 -14.99 1.46 -8.66
CA SER A 249 -14.54 0.59 -7.57
C SER A 249 -13.06 0.26 -7.71
N GLY A 250 -12.31 0.45 -6.62
CA GLY A 250 -10.85 0.34 -6.62
C GLY A 250 -10.10 1.59 -7.11
N CYS A 251 -10.81 2.62 -7.60
CA CYS A 251 -10.19 3.89 -8.01
C CYS A 251 -9.78 4.70 -6.77
N ALA A 252 -8.59 4.38 -6.27
CA ALA A 252 -8.01 4.96 -5.07
C ALA A 252 -7.71 6.46 -5.21
N TRP A 253 -7.56 7.15 -4.08
CA TRP A 253 -6.94 8.48 -4.03
C TRP A 253 -6.22 8.71 -2.70
N CYS A 254 -5.25 9.62 -2.70
CA CYS A 254 -4.52 10.01 -1.51
C CYS A 254 -4.92 11.41 -1.07
N GLN A 255 -5.37 11.55 0.18
CA GLN A 255 -5.76 12.85 0.73
C GLN A 255 -4.62 13.87 0.78
N GLY A 256 -3.41 13.41 1.09
CA GLY A 256 -2.24 14.29 1.07
C GLY A 256 -1.89 14.74 -0.34
N GLU A 257 -2.09 13.89 -1.35
CA GLU A 257 -1.86 14.28 -2.74
C GLU A 257 -2.95 15.22 -3.27
N ASN A 258 -4.22 14.95 -2.96
CA ASN A 258 -5.32 15.87 -3.24
C ASN A 258 -5.00 17.27 -2.72
N TYR A 259 -4.52 17.37 -1.48
CA TYR A 259 -4.10 18.63 -0.89
C TYR A 259 -2.91 19.27 -1.62
N ASP A 260 -1.86 18.49 -1.90
CA ASP A 260 -0.61 19.02 -2.45
C ASP A 260 -0.75 19.48 -3.91
N ALA A 261 -1.60 18.78 -4.68
CA ALA A 261 -1.89 19.07 -6.08
C ALA A 261 -3.05 20.05 -6.30
N ALA A 262 -3.88 20.32 -5.28
CA ALA A 262 -5.02 21.23 -5.42
C ALA A 262 -4.59 22.66 -5.81
N ASP A 263 -5.46 23.36 -6.55
CA ASP A 263 -5.21 24.74 -6.99
C ASP A 263 -5.13 25.69 -5.78
N THR A 264 -5.94 25.42 -4.75
CA THR A 264 -5.96 26.17 -3.49
C THR A 264 -5.51 25.29 -2.32
N PRO A 265 -5.27 25.84 -1.11
CA PRO A 265 -5.01 25.05 0.09
C PRO A 265 -6.23 24.26 0.60
N THR A 266 -6.84 23.44 -0.25
CA THR A 266 -8.05 22.64 0.05
C THR A 266 -7.75 21.14 -0.01
N ILE A 267 -8.51 20.36 0.76
CA ILE A 267 -8.51 18.89 0.73
C ILE A 267 -9.72 18.32 -0.04
N TYR A 268 -10.57 19.19 -0.59
CA TYR A 268 -11.80 18.83 -1.30
C TYR A 268 -11.65 18.84 -2.82
N GLN A 269 -10.42 18.78 -3.33
CA GLN A 269 -10.12 18.71 -4.75
C GLN A 269 -9.35 17.42 -5.03
N ARG A 270 -10.02 16.45 -5.65
CA ARG A 270 -9.41 15.16 -5.97
C ARG A 270 -8.41 15.29 -7.12
N SER A 271 -7.20 14.79 -6.90
CA SER A 271 -6.25 14.53 -7.99
C SER A 271 -6.73 13.32 -8.81
N THR A 272 -6.76 13.47 -10.13
CA THR A 272 -7.17 12.44 -11.09
C THR A 272 -6.00 11.87 -11.89
N ALA A 273 -4.75 12.18 -11.51
CA ALA A 273 -3.54 11.77 -12.23
C ALA A 273 -3.48 10.26 -12.53
N ILE A 274 -3.99 9.43 -11.63
CA ILE A 274 -3.98 7.96 -11.80
C ILE A 274 -5.12 7.41 -12.65
N CYS A 275 -6.04 8.25 -13.15
CA CYS A 275 -7.29 7.81 -13.78
C CYS A 275 -7.04 6.83 -14.95
N LYS A 276 -6.11 7.16 -15.85
CA LYS A 276 -5.75 6.28 -16.98
C LYS A 276 -5.16 4.94 -16.49
N MET A 277 -4.26 4.96 -15.50
CA MET A 277 -3.69 3.74 -14.90
C MET A 277 -4.75 2.87 -14.24
N HIS A 278 -5.71 3.46 -13.53
CA HIS A 278 -6.82 2.73 -12.94
C HIS A 278 -7.67 2.02 -14.00
N LYS A 279 -8.06 2.75 -15.06
CA LYS A 279 -8.84 2.16 -16.17
C LYS A 279 -8.07 1.02 -16.86
N ALA A 280 -6.76 1.16 -17.07
CA ALA A 280 -5.89 0.11 -17.58
C ALA A 280 -5.83 -1.12 -16.65
N ARG A 281 -5.69 -0.89 -15.33
CA ARG A 281 -5.73 -1.96 -14.32
C ARG A 281 -7.06 -2.71 -14.34
N VAL A 282 -8.19 -2.01 -14.46
CA VAL A 282 -9.52 -2.65 -14.52
C VAL A 282 -9.61 -3.59 -15.73
N ARG A 283 -9.12 -3.17 -16.91
CA ARG A 283 -9.10 -4.03 -18.11
C ARG A 283 -8.25 -5.28 -17.90
N ALA A 284 -7.03 -5.11 -17.39
CA ALA A 284 -6.15 -6.25 -17.08
C ALA A 284 -6.71 -7.16 -15.96
N ASN A 285 -7.41 -6.59 -14.97
CA ASN A 285 -8.07 -7.36 -13.92
C ASN A 285 -9.23 -8.20 -14.47
N ASN A 286 -10.06 -7.62 -15.34
CA ASN A 286 -11.13 -8.34 -16.02
C ASN A 286 -10.55 -9.48 -16.88
N TYR A 287 -9.44 -9.23 -17.58
CA TYR A 287 -8.71 -10.26 -18.31
C TYR A 287 -8.25 -11.41 -17.39
N TYR A 288 -7.59 -11.08 -16.27
CA TYR A 288 -7.11 -12.05 -15.29
C TYR A 288 -8.22 -12.98 -14.79
N TRP A 289 -9.32 -12.42 -14.27
CA TRP A 289 -10.40 -13.22 -13.68
C TRP A 289 -11.16 -14.03 -14.73
N ASN A 290 -11.41 -13.48 -15.91
CA ASN A 290 -12.03 -14.22 -17.01
C ASN A 290 -11.16 -15.42 -17.45
N LYS A 291 -9.85 -15.22 -17.61
CA LYS A 291 -8.91 -16.29 -17.98
C LYS A 291 -8.81 -17.35 -16.87
N LEU A 292 -8.67 -16.94 -15.61
CA LEU A 292 -8.55 -17.84 -14.48
C LEU A 292 -9.83 -18.68 -14.29
N PHE A 293 -11.00 -18.05 -14.30
CA PHE A 293 -12.27 -18.74 -14.13
C PHE A 293 -12.52 -19.71 -15.28
N ARG A 294 -12.20 -19.32 -16.51
CA ARG A 294 -12.30 -20.24 -17.65
C ARG A 294 -11.38 -21.45 -17.51
N LYS A 295 -10.14 -21.26 -17.04
CA LYS A 295 -9.21 -22.36 -16.75
C LYS A 295 -9.79 -23.30 -15.69
N LEU A 296 -10.26 -22.75 -14.57
CA LEU A 296 -10.81 -23.53 -13.45
C LEU A 296 -12.08 -24.30 -13.86
N GLU A 297 -12.94 -23.72 -14.69
CA GLU A 297 -14.11 -24.40 -15.24
C GLU A 297 -13.72 -25.60 -16.11
N LEU A 298 -12.76 -25.41 -17.02
CA LEU A 298 -12.26 -26.49 -17.89
C LEU A 298 -11.57 -27.61 -17.11
N GLU A 299 -10.98 -27.28 -15.96
CA GLU A 299 -10.37 -28.25 -15.03
C GLU A 299 -11.37 -28.86 -14.03
N GLY A 300 -12.62 -28.41 -14.00
CA GLY A 300 -13.62 -28.86 -13.02
C GLY A 300 -13.32 -28.43 -11.57
N LYS A 301 -12.53 -27.36 -11.37
CA LYS A 301 -12.06 -26.88 -10.04
C LYS A 301 -12.68 -25.53 -9.62
N ARG A 302 -13.66 -25.03 -10.37
CA ARG A 302 -14.28 -23.71 -10.14
C ARG A 302 -14.90 -23.61 -8.75
N ASP A 303 -15.73 -24.57 -8.38
CA ASP A 303 -16.45 -24.57 -7.10
C ASP A 303 -15.49 -24.76 -5.92
N ASP A 304 -14.48 -25.62 -6.06
CA ASP A 304 -13.44 -25.82 -5.03
C ASP A 304 -12.66 -24.54 -4.75
N PHE A 305 -12.33 -23.78 -5.79
CA PHE A 305 -11.63 -22.51 -5.67
C PHE A 305 -12.49 -21.48 -4.90
N GLU A 306 -13.77 -21.35 -5.26
CA GLU A 306 -14.69 -20.43 -4.57
C GLU A 306 -14.93 -20.85 -3.12
N ASN A 307 -15.08 -22.14 -2.83
CA ASN A 307 -15.27 -22.64 -1.47
C ASN A 307 -14.05 -22.37 -0.58
N LYS A 308 -12.83 -22.57 -1.11
CA LYS A 308 -11.58 -22.24 -0.39
C LYS A 308 -11.49 -20.75 -0.06
N LYS A 309 -11.93 -19.87 -0.96
CA LYS A 309 -11.93 -18.42 -0.73
C LYS A 309 -12.79 -18.02 0.48
N HIS A 310 -13.95 -18.66 0.67
CA HIS A 310 -14.83 -18.41 1.80
C HIS A 310 -14.27 -18.93 3.13
N SER A 311 -13.39 -19.93 3.10
CA SER A 311 -12.72 -20.45 4.30
C SER A 311 -11.53 -19.61 4.80
N ILE A 312 -11.07 -18.63 4.02
CA ILE A 312 -9.88 -17.81 4.33
C ILE A 312 -10.24 -16.50 5.09
N SER A 313 -11.50 -16.23 5.46
CA SER A 313 -11.85 -15.01 6.23
C SER A 313 -12.45 -15.25 7.62
N ILE A 314 -11.95 -14.44 8.57
CA ILE A 314 -12.45 -14.05 9.91
C ILE A 314 -11.54 -14.38 11.14
N GLU A 315 -10.42 -15.10 11.03
CA GLU A 315 -9.53 -15.26 12.22
C GLU A 315 -8.36 -14.27 12.32
N ASN A 316 -8.02 -13.53 11.26
CA ASN A 316 -6.87 -12.63 11.29
C ASN A 316 -7.18 -11.28 10.63
N CYS A 317 -7.81 -10.39 11.38
CA CYS A 317 -7.73 -8.95 11.21
C CYS A 317 -7.45 -8.34 12.59
#